data_AF-A0A832H0B8-F1
#
_entry.id   AF-A0A832H0B8-F1
#
_cell.length_a   1.000
_cell.length_b   1.000
_cell.length_c   1.000
_cell.angle_alpha   90.00
_cell.angle_beta   90.00
_cell.angle_gamma   90.00
#
_symmetry.space_group_name_H-M   'P 1'
#
loop_
_entity.id
_entity.type
_entity.pdbx_description
1 polymer ?
#
loop_
_entity_poly.entity_id
_entity_poly.type
_entity_poly.pdbx_seq_one_letter_code
_entity_poly.pdbx_strand_id
1 'polypeptide(L)'
;MARLAGAVGAEEQVVLFVYRGDRCAQLVKDVYEVLKSSGRRARIRVVRANIQSPEEFPAFLEYLGELYGRQYVEEYEKYGVRKLPALVVGGVKLFEGAFPSREELAEMLGAAKPAPPQRGPPAPEPKLPPAAQGPELKPAGKSCTRCVFFDRSTSRCLLLRVRVEDPGRPPCGG
;
A
#
# COMPACT_ATOMS: atom_id res chain seq x y z
N MET A 1 32.75 -33.55 -18.03
CA MET A 1 31.47 -33.36 -18.76
C MET A 1 30.32 -33.46 -17.76
N ALA A 2 30.09 -32.41 -16.96
CA ALA A 2 28.99 -32.39 -16.01
C ALA A 2 27.78 -31.71 -16.67
N ARG A 3 26.71 -32.48 -16.86
CA ARG A 3 25.40 -31.97 -17.27
C ARG A 3 24.87 -31.07 -16.17
N LEU A 4 24.87 -29.76 -16.40
CA LEU A 4 24.10 -28.82 -15.59
C LEU A 4 22.62 -29.10 -15.87
N ALA A 5 21.94 -29.56 -14.83
CA ALA A 5 20.51 -29.81 -14.83
C ALA A 5 19.76 -28.58 -15.35
N GLY A 6 18.90 -28.81 -16.35
CA GLY A 6 17.96 -27.81 -16.82
C GLY A 6 17.10 -27.35 -15.65
N ALA A 7 17.21 -26.07 -15.31
CA ALA A 7 16.20 -25.40 -14.52
C ALA A 7 14.90 -25.48 -15.31
N VAL A 8 13.99 -26.31 -14.81
CA VAL A 8 12.61 -26.46 -15.25
C VAL A 8 12.04 -25.07 -15.55
N GLY A 9 11.47 -24.92 -16.75
CA GLY A 9 10.92 -23.67 -17.26
C GLY A 9 9.73 -23.17 -16.45
N ALA A 10 10.00 -22.52 -15.32
CA ALA A 10 9.06 -21.60 -14.72
C ALA A 10 9.05 -20.35 -15.61
N GLU A 11 8.00 -20.19 -16.40
CA GLU A 11 7.75 -18.91 -17.07
C GLU A 11 7.72 -17.82 -15.99
N GLU A 12 8.68 -16.89 -16.05
CA GLU A 12 8.80 -15.85 -15.04
C GLU A 12 7.54 -14.97 -15.12
N GLN A 13 6.76 -14.93 -14.03
CA GLN A 13 5.53 -14.14 -14.00
C GLN A 13 5.87 -12.67 -13.77
N VAL A 14 5.49 -11.83 -14.72
CA VAL A 14 5.63 -10.37 -14.60
C VAL A 14 4.24 -9.78 -14.42
N VAL A 15 4.00 -9.11 -13.30
CA VAL A 15 2.73 -8.42 -13.02
C VAL A 15 3.00 -6.93 -12.90
N LEU A 16 2.37 -6.15 -13.77
CA LEU A 16 2.49 -4.69 -13.80
C LEU A 16 1.15 -4.07 -13.40
N PHE A 17 1.15 -3.34 -12.28
CA PHE A 17 0.00 -2.63 -11.75
C PHE A 17 0.05 -1.17 -12.21
N VAL A 18 -1.00 -0.72 -12.88
CA VAL A 18 -1.09 0.64 -13.48
C VAL A 18 -2.47 1.23 -13.32
N TYR A 19 -2.60 2.55 -13.51
CA TYR A 19 -3.87 3.27 -13.56
C TYR A 19 -4.14 3.82 -14.98
N ARG A 20 -5.21 4.60 -15.18
CA ARG A 20 -5.48 5.26 -16.46
C ARG A 20 -4.56 6.47 -16.64
N GLY A 21 -3.71 6.44 -17.67
CA GLY A 21 -2.90 7.59 -18.07
C GLY A 21 -1.85 7.22 -19.12
N ASP A 22 -1.39 8.23 -19.87
CA ASP A 22 -0.43 8.04 -20.98
C ASP A 22 0.94 7.57 -20.48
N ARG A 23 1.41 8.09 -19.35
CA ARG A 23 2.67 7.63 -18.73
C ARG A 23 2.62 6.15 -18.35
N CYS A 24 1.46 5.65 -17.92
CA CYS A 24 1.26 4.23 -17.65
C CYS A 24 1.26 3.40 -18.94
N ALA A 25 0.64 3.90 -20.02
CA ALA A 25 0.67 3.24 -21.31
C ALA A 25 2.09 3.15 -21.87
N GLN A 26 2.91 4.20 -21.70
CA GLN A 26 4.31 4.19 -22.08
C GLN A 26 5.11 3.17 -21.26
N LEU A 27 4.93 3.16 -19.94
CA LEU A 27 5.59 2.19 -19.05
C LEU A 27 5.29 0.74 -19.43
N VAL A 28 4.04 0.41 -19.80
CA VAL A 28 3.67 -0.93 -20.29
C VAL A 28 4.46 -1.30 -21.54
N LYS A 29 4.62 -0.37 -22.49
CA LYS A 29 5.40 -0.59 -23.72
C LYS A 29 6.89 -0.79 -23.39
N ASP A 30 7.44 0.04 -22.53
CA ASP A 30 8.85 -0.03 -22.16
C ASP A 30 9.19 -1.37 -21.48
N VAL A 31 8.34 -1.83 -20.55
CA VAL A 31 8.47 -3.16 -19.92
C VAL A 31 8.41 -4.27 -20.96
N TYR A 32 7.47 -4.19 -21.92
CA TYR A 32 7.34 -5.20 -22.98
C TYR A 32 8.60 -5.28 -23.86
N GLU A 33 9.12 -4.13 -24.30
CA GLU A 33 10.31 -4.06 -25.15
C GLU A 33 11.57 -4.53 -24.43
N VAL A 34 11.74 -4.16 -23.15
CA VAL A 34 12.87 -4.62 -22.34
C VAL A 34 12.82 -6.14 -22.14
N LEU A 35 11.65 -6.69 -21.80
CA LEU A 35 11.49 -8.15 -21.64
C LEU A 35 11.73 -8.90 -22.95
N LYS A 36 11.20 -8.40 -24.06
CA LYS A 36 11.42 -8.97 -25.40
C LYS A 36 12.91 -8.98 -25.77
N SER A 37 13.62 -7.89 -25.48
CA SER A 37 15.05 -7.75 -25.75
C SER A 37 15.92 -8.65 -24.86
N SER A 38 15.44 -8.98 -23.66
CA SER A 38 16.14 -9.86 -22.71
C SER A 38 16.16 -11.34 -23.11
N GLY A 39 15.36 -11.75 -24.10
CA GLY A 39 15.24 -13.15 -24.54
C GLY A 39 14.58 -14.07 -23.51
N ARG A 40 14.06 -13.55 -22.40
CA ARG A 40 13.39 -14.33 -21.36
C ARG A 40 11.97 -14.69 -21.78
N ARG A 41 11.58 -15.93 -21.46
CA ARG A 41 10.17 -16.36 -21.54
C ARG A 41 9.47 -15.95 -20.26
N ALA A 42 8.77 -14.82 -20.32
CA ALA A 42 8.01 -14.27 -19.21
C ALA A 42 6.54 -14.08 -19.61
N ARG A 43 5.63 -14.42 -18.70
CA ARG A 43 4.19 -14.17 -18.87
C ARG A 43 3.86 -12.82 -18.25
N ILE A 44 3.55 -11.85 -19.10
CA ILE A 44 3.21 -10.49 -18.68
C ILE A 44 1.70 -10.41 -18.41
N ARG A 45 1.34 -9.94 -17.21
CA ARG A 45 -0.02 -9.60 -16.81
C ARG A 45 -0.06 -8.13 -16.42
N VAL A 46 -0.96 -7.38 -17.02
CA VAL A 46 -1.19 -5.97 -16.67
C VAL A 46 -2.48 -5.87 -15.87
N VAL A 47 -2.38 -5.39 -14.64
CA VAL A 47 -3.52 -5.15 -13.75
C VAL A 47 -3.80 -3.65 -13.76
N ARG A 48 -4.98 -3.26 -14.27
CA ARG A 48 -5.34 -1.86 -14.43
C ARG A 48 -6.37 -1.45 -13.38
N ALA A 49 -5.98 -0.54 -12.48
CA ALA A 49 -6.90 0.16 -11.60
C ALA A 49 -7.70 1.21 -12.38
N ASN A 50 -9.01 1.29 -12.12
CA ASN A 50 -9.89 2.23 -12.80
C ASN A 50 -9.92 3.60 -12.10
N ILE A 51 -8.75 4.23 -11.99
CA ILE A 51 -8.55 5.55 -11.39
C ILE A 51 -7.74 6.44 -12.33
N GLN A 52 -7.83 7.76 -12.18
CA GLN A 52 -7.12 8.73 -13.03
C GLN A 52 -5.82 9.23 -12.40
N SER A 53 -5.74 9.27 -11.08
CA SER A 53 -4.56 9.68 -10.33
C SER A 53 -4.09 8.59 -9.35
N PRO A 54 -2.78 8.48 -9.06
CA PRO A 54 -2.26 7.50 -8.11
C PRO A 54 -2.67 7.80 -6.65
N GLU A 55 -3.04 9.04 -6.33
CA GLU A 55 -3.51 9.45 -5.01
C GLU A 55 -4.89 8.87 -4.67
N GLU A 56 -5.71 8.56 -5.67
CA GLU A 56 -7.01 7.89 -5.50
C GLU A 56 -6.87 6.41 -5.13
N PHE A 57 -5.68 5.83 -5.26
CA PHE A 57 -5.48 4.39 -5.15
C PHE A 57 -5.87 3.81 -3.77
N PRO A 58 -5.56 4.44 -2.62
CA PRO A 58 -6.00 3.92 -1.33
C PRO A 58 -7.53 3.85 -1.21
N ALA A 59 -8.23 4.91 -1.61
CA ALA A 59 -9.70 4.96 -1.60
C ALA A 59 -10.31 3.94 -2.58
N PHE A 60 -9.64 3.71 -3.71
CA PHE A 60 -10.04 2.69 -4.68
C PHE A 60 -9.96 1.26 -4.13
N LEU A 61 -8.92 0.94 -3.33
CA LEU A 61 -8.81 -0.37 -2.69
C LEU A 61 -9.90 -0.59 -1.63
N GLU A 62 -10.20 0.44 -0.82
CA GLU A 62 -11.32 0.41 0.13
C GLU A 62 -12.65 0.17 -0.60
N TYR A 63 -12.93 0.98 -1.62
CA TYR A 63 -14.13 0.85 -2.46
C TYR A 63 -14.27 -0.53 -3.11
N LEU A 64 -13.18 -1.08 -3.67
CA LEU A 64 -13.18 -2.42 -4.26
C LEU A 64 -13.49 -3.50 -3.23
N GLY A 65 -12.85 -3.41 -2.05
CA GLY A 65 -13.03 -4.38 -0.97
C GLY A 65 -14.44 -4.38 -0.42
N GLU A 66 -15.05 -3.20 -0.29
CA GLU A 66 -16.42 -3.04 0.21
C GLU A 66 -17.47 -3.54 -0.78
N LEU A 67 -17.35 -3.20 -2.07
CA LEU A 67 -18.39 -3.50 -3.06
C LEU A 67 -18.27 -4.88 -3.69
N TYR A 68 -17.05 -5.34 -3.95
CA TYR A 68 -16.80 -6.56 -4.71
C TYR A 68 -16.21 -7.68 -3.85
N GLY A 69 -15.82 -7.37 -2.61
CA GLY A 69 -15.21 -8.31 -1.69
C GLY A 69 -13.69 -8.35 -1.78
N ARG A 70 -13.07 -8.92 -0.74
CA ARG A 70 -11.61 -8.90 -0.55
C ARG A 70 -10.84 -9.59 -1.65
N GLN A 71 -11.42 -10.53 -2.38
CA GLN A 71 -10.73 -11.24 -3.46
C GLN A 71 -10.21 -10.32 -4.58
N TYR A 72 -10.80 -9.12 -4.75
CA TYR A 72 -10.32 -8.13 -5.72
C TYR A 72 -9.19 -7.25 -5.18
N VAL A 73 -9.05 -7.16 -3.86
CA VAL A 73 -7.99 -6.42 -3.16
C VAL A 73 -6.79 -7.33 -2.90
N GLU A 74 -7.04 -8.63 -2.70
CA GLU A 74 -6.04 -9.69 -2.46
C GLU A 74 -4.92 -9.69 -3.50
N GLU A 75 -5.22 -9.40 -4.77
CA GLU A 75 -4.18 -9.35 -5.79
C GLU A 75 -3.16 -8.24 -5.54
N TYR A 76 -3.59 -7.09 -5.02
CA TYR A 76 -2.70 -5.99 -4.64
C TYR A 76 -2.00 -6.29 -3.30
N GLU A 77 -2.74 -6.83 -2.33
CA GLU A 77 -2.22 -7.18 -1.00
C GLU A 77 -1.17 -8.29 -1.03
N LYS A 78 -1.36 -9.30 -1.89
CA LYS A 78 -0.43 -10.42 -2.09
C LYS A 78 0.99 -9.95 -2.36
N TYR A 79 1.15 -8.85 -3.08
CA TYR A 79 2.45 -8.26 -3.42
C TYR A 79 2.76 -6.98 -2.61
N GLY A 80 1.88 -6.61 -1.66
CA GLY A 80 2.02 -5.43 -0.83
C GLY A 80 2.08 -4.12 -1.64
N VAL A 81 1.25 -4.00 -2.70
CA VAL A 81 1.16 -2.80 -3.53
C VAL A 81 0.26 -1.77 -2.86
N ARG A 82 0.79 -0.59 -2.53
CA ARG A 82 0.09 0.51 -1.85
C ARG A 82 0.06 1.81 -2.65
N LYS A 83 0.83 1.91 -3.73
CA LYS A 83 0.87 3.02 -4.69
C LYS A 83 1.05 2.49 -6.10
N LEU A 84 0.57 3.26 -7.08
CA LEU A 84 0.72 2.96 -8.49
C LEU A 84 1.63 3.98 -9.20
N PRO A 85 2.31 3.58 -10.28
CA PRO A 85 2.40 2.23 -10.82
C PRO A 85 3.34 1.33 -10.00
N ALA A 86 3.24 0.00 -10.14
CA ALA A 86 4.11 -0.95 -9.45
C ALA A 86 4.43 -2.16 -10.33
N LEU A 87 5.64 -2.69 -10.26
CA LEU A 87 6.07 -3.86 -11.04
C LEU A 87 6.52 -4.99 -10.12
N VAL A 88 6.05 -6.20 -10.42
CA VAL A 88 6.38 -7.43 -9.71
C VAL A 88 6.90 -8.46 -10.71
N VAL A 89 8.02 -9.11 -10.39
CA VAL A 89 8.64 -10.16 -11.22
C VAL A 89 8.94 -11.37 -10.36
N GLY A 90 8.45 -12.55 -10.75
CA GLY A 90 8.63 -13.78 -9.97
C GLY A 90 8.06 -13.69 -8.54
N GLY A 91 7.09 -12.81 -8.31
CA GLY A 91 6.53 -12.53 -6.98
C GLY A 91 7.30 -11.49 -6.15
N VAL A 92 8.40 -10.94 -6.67
CA VAL A 92 9.19 -9.89 -6.01
C VAL A 92 8.82 -8.53 -6.59
N LYS A 93 8.43 -7.58 -5.74
CA LYS A 93 8.14 -6.20 -6.12
C LYS A 93 9.45 -5.46 -6.41
N LEU A 94 9.64 -5.01 -7.64
CA LEU A 94 10.83 -4.27 -8.08
C LEU A 94 10.73 -2.77 -7.80
N PHE A 95 9.55 -2.18 -8.05
CA PHE A 95 9.30 -0.77 -7.73
C PHE A 95 7.82 -0.49 -7.46
N GLU A 96 7.56 0.69 -6.90
CA GLU A 96 6.23 1.17 -6.54
C GLU A 96 6.17 2.71 -6.53
N GLY A 97 5.10 3.29 -7.09
CA GLY A 97 4.84 4.73 -7.06
C GLY A 97 5.82 5.57 -7.90
N ALA A 98 6.56 4.95 -8.82
CA ALA A 98 7.59 5.61 -9.61
C ALA A 98 7.49 5.22 -11.09
N PHE A 99 7.97 6.10 -11.96
CA PHE A 99 8.10 5.87 -13.40
C PHE A 99 9.59 5.77 -13.74
N PRO A 100 10.18 4.57 -13.64
CA PRO A 100 11.58 4.37 -13.99
C PRO A 100 11.83 4.62 -15.47
N SER A 101 13.05 5.00 -15.82
CA SER A 101 13.50 5.08 -17.21
C SER A 101 13.64 3.69 -17.83
N ARG A 102 13.81 3.64 -19.15
CA ARG A 102 14.01 2.37 -19.87
C ARG A 102 15.29 1.65 -19.41
N GLU A 103 16.33 2.41 -19.14
CA GLU A 103 17.63 1.92 -18.66
C GLU A 103 17.47 1.33 -17.25
N GLU A 104 16.83 2.06 -16.34
CA GLU A 104 16.54 1.59 -14.98
C GLU A 104 15.67 0.31 -14.99
N LEU A 105 14.67 0.24 -15.88
CA LEU A 105 13.87 -0.97 -16.10
C LEU A 105 14.72 -2.15 -16.57
N ALA A 106 15.63 -1.91 -17.50
CA ALA A 106 16.55 -2.94 -18.00
C ALA A 106 17.52 -3.41 -16.93
N GLU A 107 17.99 -2.52 -16.06
CA GLU A 107 18.82 -2.88 -14.90
C GLU A 107 18.03 -3.69 -13.88
N MET A 108 16.83 -3.25 -13.48
CA MET A 108 15.99 -3.96 -12.50
C MET A 108 15.56 -5.34 -13.01
N LEU A 109 15.18 -5.44 -14.29
CA LEU A 109 14.83 -6.71 -14.92
C LEU A 109 16.07 -7.56 -15.16
N GLY A 110 17.18 -6.97 -15.59
CA GLY A 110 18.47 -7.61 -15.85
C GLY A 110 19.11 -8.20 -14.59
N ALA A 111 19.11 -7.43 -13.50
CA ALA A 111 19.68 -7.76 -12.21
C ALA A 111 18.74 -8.56 -11.30
N ALA A 112 17.55 -8.95 -11.77
CA ALA A 112 16.66 -9.89 -11.11
C ALA A 112 17.31 -11.29 -11.00
N LYS A 113 18.35 -11.37 -10.18
CA LYS A 113 18.79 -12.57 -9.47
C LYS A 113 17.82 -12.70 -8.29
N PRO A 114 17.34 -13.91 -7.93
CA PRO A 114 16.34 -14.06 -6.88
C PRO A 114 16.87 -13.49 -5.58
N ALA A 115 16.46 -12.26 -5.26
CA ALA A 115 16.57 -11.76 -3.91
C ALA A 115 15.62 -12.63 -3.07
N PRO A 116 16.03 -13.07 -1.87
CA PRO A 116 15.15 -13.80 -0.97
C PRO A 116 13.82 -13.05 -0.87
N PRO A 117 12.68 -13.76 -0.76
CA PRO A 117 11.38 -13.12 -0.64
C PRO A 117 11.48 -12.10 0.49
N GLN A 118 11.47 -10.82 0.13
CA GLN A 118 11.24 -9.80 1.12
C GLN A 118 9.83 -10.12 1.64
N ARG A 119 9.76 -10.71 2.85
CA ARG A 119 8.62 -10.47 3.73
C ARG A 119 8.36 -8.99 3.57
N GLY A 120 7.16 -8.64 3.08
CA GLY A 120 6.87 -7.32 2.56
C GLY A 120 7.43 -6.23 3.46
N PRO A 121 7.77 -5.04 2.94
CA PRO A 121 8.23 -3.96 3.79
C PRO A 121 7.29 -3.88 4.99
N PRO A 122 7.79 -3.84 6.24
CA PRO A 122 6.92 -3.44 7.33
C PRO A 122 6.24 -2.17 6.82
N ALA A 123 4.91 -2.12 6.95
CA ALA A 123 4.16 -0.90 6.75
C ALA A 123 5.02 0.25 7.28
N PRO A 124 5.20 1.38 6.56
CA PRO A 124 6.04 2.46 7.06
C PRO A 124 5.69 2.66 8.52
N GLU A 125 6.61 2.28 9.42
CA GLU A 125 6.48 2.65 10.81
C GLU A 125 6.40 4.17 10.72
N PRO A 126 5.30 4.78 11.18
CA PRO A 126 5.34 6.20 11.47
C PRO A 126 6.59 6.34 12.33
N LYS A 127 7.56 7.16 11.93
CA LYS A 127 8.73 7.46 12.76
C LYS A 127 8.19 7.71 14.15
N LEU A 128 8.40 6.75 15.05
CA LEU A 128 8.06 6.91 16.45
C LEU A 128 8.86 8.14 16.87
N PRO A 129 8.21 9.22 17.31
CA PRO A 129 8.94 10.17 18.13
C PRO A 129 9.51 9.37 19.31
N PRO A 130 10.72 9.74 19.79
CA PRO A 130 11.40 9.00 20.84
C PRO A 130 10.45 8.73 22.00
N ALA A 131 10.51 7.49 22.52
CA ALA A 131 9.72 7.00 23.63
C ALA A 131 9.78 7.97 24.83
N ALA A 132 8.87 8.94 24.85
CA ALA A 132 8.39 9.53 26.07
C ALA A 132 7.25 8.63 26.51
N GLN A 133 7.59 7.78 27.48
CA GLN A 133 6.70 7.25 28.52
C GLN A 133 5.23 7.59 28.28
N GLY A 134 4.43 6.56 27.98
CA GLY A 134 2.99 6.72 27.97
C GLY A 134 2.57 7.46 29.24
N PRO A 135 1.75 8.52 29.16
CA PRO A 135 0.99 8.90 30.32
C PRO A 135 -0.01 7.77 30.50
N GLU A 136 0.37 6.87 31.40
CA GLU A 136 -0.53 6.13 32.27
C GLU A 136 -1.80 6.96 32.44
N LEU A 137 -2.92 6.45 31.93
CA LEU A 137 -4.24 7.01 32.15
C LEU A 137 -4.55 6.91 33.65
N LYS A 138 -4.01 7.84 34.44
CA LYS A 138 -4.60 8.22 35.70
C LYS A 138 -5.64 9.30 35.42
N PRO A 139 -6.89 9.15 35.91
CA PRO A 139 -7.91 10.15 35.74
C PRO A 139 -7.53 11.34 36.64
N ALA A 140 -7.01 12.39 36.04
CA ALA A 140 -6.73 13.64 36.74
C ALA A 140 -7.20 14.82 35.88
N GLY A 141 -8.38 15.36 36.24
CA GLY A 141 -8.77 16.73 35.88
C GLY A 141 -10.12 16.92 35.19
N LYS A 142 -11.21 16.50 35.84
CA LYS A 142 -12.50 17.21 36.04
C LYS A 142 -13.10 18.10 34.94
N SER A 143 -12.75 17.99 33.66
CA SER A 143 -13.40 18.82 32.63
C SER A 143 -13.54 18.16 31.26
N CYS A 144 -14.71 18.36 30.66
CA CYS A 144 -15.06 17.90 29.33
C CYS A 144 -14.23 18.57 28.23
N THR A 145 -13.66 19.76 28.49
CA THR A 145 -13.00 20.58 27.46
C THR A 145 -11.74 19.96 26.87
N ARG A 146 -11.14 18.97 27.54
CA ARG A 146 -9.99 18.20 27.06
C ARG A 146 -10.36 16.76 26.66
N CYS A 147 -11.64 16.41 26.68
CA CYS A 147 -12.15 15.07 26.37
C CYS A 147 -12.42 14.92 24.87
N VAL A 148 -11.90 13.85 24.26
CA VAL A 148 -12.13 13.52 22.83
C VAL A 148 -13.60 13.29 22.51
N PHE A 149 -14.40 12.89 23.51
CA PHE A 149 -15.84 12.65 23.36
C PHE A 149 -16.69 13.90 23.61
N PHE A 150 -16.11 15.06 23.93
CA PHE A 150 -16.88 16.29 24.12
C PHE A 150 -16.91 17.13 22.85
N ASP A 151 -18.11 17.34 22.32
CA ASP A 151 -18.34 18.27 21.23
C ASP A 151 -18.62 19.67 21.81
N ARG A 152 -17.68 20.61 21.58
CA ARG A 152 -17.77 22.00 22.03
C ARG A 152 -18.85 22.79 21.29
N SER A 153 -19.18 22.41 20.07
CA SER A 153 -20.16 23.13 19.24
C SER A 153 -21.58 22.90 19.73
N THR A 154 -21.89 21.68 20.20
CA THR A 154 -23.21 21.29 20.69
C THR A 154 -23.28 21.16 22.21
N SER A 155 -22.16 21.31 22.91
CA SER A 155 -22.03 21.07 24.35
C SER A 155 -22.56 19.68 24.74
N ARG A 156 -22.14 18.64 24.01
CA ARG A 156 -22.57 17.25 24.23
C ARG A 156 -21.41 16.31 24.48
N CYS A 157 -21.64 15.32 25.34
CA CYS A 157 -20.80 14.15 25.43
C CYS A 157 -21.28 13.12 24.40
N LEU A 158 -20.47 12.82 23.39
CA LEU A 158 -20.79 11.86 22.33
C LEU A 158 -20.77 10.41 22.83
N LEU A 159 -20.01 10.13 23.89
CA LEU A 159 -19.94 8.81 24.52
C LEU A 159 -21.24 8.48 25.27
N LEU A 160 -21.69 9.39 26.14
CA LEU A 160 -22.92 9.22 26.94
C LEU A 160 -24.18 9.71 26.21
N ARG A 161 -23.99 10.42 25.09
CA ARG A 161 -25.05 11.09 24.30
C ARG A 161 -25.88 12.11 25.08
N VAL A 162 -25.39 12.57 26.23
CA VAL A 162 -26.03 13.60 27.07
C VAL A 162 -25.51 15.00 26.74
N ARG A 163 -26.33 16.01 27.04
CA ARG A 163 -25.87 17.41 27.03
C ARG A 163 -25.07 17.67 28.31
N VAL A 164 -23.93 18.35 28.16
CA VAL A 164 -23.08 18.76 29.27
C VAL A 164 -23.39 20.22 29.55
N GLU A 165 -24.00 20.50 30.69
CA GLU A 165 -24.35 21.87 31.11
C GLU A 165 -23.12 22.63 31.61
N ASP A 166 -22.26 21.96 32.39
CA ASP A 166 -21.01 22.53 32.88
C ASP A 166 -19.82 21.66 32.44
N PRO A 167 -19.03 22.11 31.46
CA PRO A 167 -17.82 21.42 31.03
C PRO A 167 -16.76 21.30 32.14
N GLY A 168 -16.81 22.09 33.21
CA GLY A 168 -15.94 21.98 34.39
C GLY A 168 -16.43 20.94 35.42
N ARG A 169 -17.58 20.30 35.18
CA ARG A 169 -18.17 19.27 36.03
C ARG A 169 -18.73 18.12 35.18
N PRO A 170 -17.85 17.25 34.65
CA PRO A 170 -18.22 16.23 33.68
C PRO A 170 -19.18 15.19 34.28
N PRO A 171 -20.23 14.78 33.55
CA PRO A 171 -21.18 13.75 34.02
C PRO A 171 -20.56 12.34 34.05
N CYS A 172 -19.46 12.12 33.33
CA CYS A 172 -18.75 10.84 33.23
C CYS A 172 -17.59 10.68 34.23
N GLY A 173 -17.31 11.69 35.06
CA GLY A 173 -16.16 11.75 35.96
C GLY A 173 -16.52 11.87 37.43
N GLY A 174 -17.67 11.33 37.82
CA GLY A 174 -18.04 11.06 39.22
C GLY A 174 -17.52 9.72 39.69
#